data_AF-A0A7T9UFT0-F1
#
_entry.id   AF-A0A7T9UFT0-F1
#
_cell.length_a   1.000
_cell.length_b   1.000
_cell.length_c   1.000
_cell.angle_alpha   90.00
_cell.angle_beta   90.00
_cell.angle_gamma   90.00
#
_symmetry.space_group_name_H-M   'P 1'
#
loop_
_entity.id
_entity.type
_entity.pdbx_description
1 polymer ?
#
loop_
_entity_poly.entity_id
_entity_poly.type
_entity_poly.pdbx_seq_one_letter_code
_entity_poly.pdbx_strand_id
1 'polypeptide(L)'
;MIDLKPSINFWHDFKSNQIAGMWLFLGSRRCLQIVHPSIFQLLVWGVLGGAANTLFSWLVAGQDGQFNSQGLVSYALWPFLALIVGIFLSQRTNNARLMLVPAILWLVLDTNIALLQSFIQFLGQLDYLPYITYDYLPTLFMMLFVWQSLAVVWVFARELKWPWWERALIMIATLVTLVVWQGSVRSQPIWKVEDVAPTFTEDAFYAQSRLLNQSLEQIQYGEFAQSHWYFLGVAGASYQDVFKSEIMRIKEQFDTRFGTFGRSMMLINNPDTRAEVPIASQTSIGAALRRMGQQMNKESDVLFLYMTSHGAPNEFEMENAPLDLHQVDPKWLRETLDKSGIRWRVIVISSCFSGSFIPALQSPDTLIITASAADRQSFGCTNEADYTYFGRALFDQAMRDQHTMKDAFKQAQDTVAKWESAQGFEPSEPQWVMGKNMELMLPQLEQHLFPQQNLPQTTTAAKHEDKKHANVAKKSLL
;
A
#
# COMPACT_ATOMS: atom_id res chain seq x y z
N MET A 1 -47.64 16.71 23.63
CA MET A 1 -47.61 17.32 22.28
C MET A 1 -46.20 17.85 22.10
N ILE A 2 -45.54 17.59 20.96
CA ILE A 2 -44.17 18.07 20.74
C ILE A 2 -44.24 19.58 20.57
N ASP A 3 -43.70 20.34 21.53
CA ASP A 3 -43.66 21.79 21.49
C ASP A 3 -42.35 22.25 20.82
N LEU A 4 -42.44 22.59 19.53
CA LEU A 4 -41.30 23.02 18.74
C LEU A 4 -41.19 24.54 18.75
N LYS A 5 -40.06 25.05 19.26
CA LYS A 5 -39.78 26.48 19.33
C LYS A 5 -39.66 27.10 17.93
N PRO A 6 -40.12 28.35 17.73
CA PRO A 6 -39.94 29.06 16.47
C PRO A 6 -38.46 29.37 16.22
N SER A 7 -38.09 29.50 14.94
CA SER A 7 -36.78 30.02 14.53
C SER A 7 -36.52 31.41 15.14
N ILE A 8 -35.32 31.62 15.69
CA ILE A 8 -34.94 32.90 16.33
C ILE A 8 -34.01 33.68 15.42
N ASN A 9 -32.85 33.10 15.12
CA ASN A 9 -31.88 33.62 14.15
C ASN A 9 -31.00 32.46 13.64
N PHE A 10 -30.30 32.69 12.54
CA PHE A 10 -29.51 31.64 11.89
C PHE A 10 -28.51 30.95 12.84
N TRP A 11 -27.67 31.71 13.53
CA TRP A 11 -26.59 31.16 14.36
C TRP A 11 -27.10 30.42 15.59
N HIS A 12 -28.16 30.95 16.21
CA HIS A 12 -28.85 30.30 17.31
C HIS A 12 -29.42 28.95 16.87
N ASP A 13 -30.17 28.95 15.76
CA ASP A 13 -30.81 27.73 15.26
C ASP A 13 -29.79 26.71 14.78
N PHE A 14 -28.69 27.16 14.16
CA PHE A 14 -27.58 26.29 13.74
C PHE A 14 -26.94 25.58 14.94
N LYS A 15 -26.58 26.33 15.98
CA LYS A 15 -26.02 25.79 17.22
C LYS A 15 -27.01 24.85 17.92
N SER A 16 -28.28 25.23 18.00
CA SER A 16 -29.32 24.40 18.60
C SER A 16 -29.54 23.10 17.83
N ASN A 17 -29.58 23.15 16.50
CA ASN A 17 -29.72 21.96 15.65
C ASN A 17 -28.51 21.03 15.79
N GLN A 18 -27.29 21.58 15.86
CA GLN A 18 -26.07 20.82 16.17
C GLN A 18 -26.17 20.09 17.51
N ILE A 19 -26.58 20.77 18.59
CA ILE A 19 -26.78 20.16 19.91
C ILE A 19 -27.89 19.10 19.87
N ALA A 20 -28.96 19.36 19.13
CA ALA A 20 -30.07 18.42 18.95
C ALA A 20 -29.59 17.14 18.24
N GLY A 21 -28.73 17.24 17.23
CA GLY A 21 -28.08 16.09 16.57
C GLY A 21 -27.28 15.22 17.54
N MET A 22 -26.52 15.82 18.46
CA MET A 22 -25.79 15.06 19.48
C MET A 22 -26.71 14.34 20.46
N TRP A 23 -27.82 14.98 20.88
CA TRP A 23 -28.82 14.31 21.70
C TRP A 23 -29.55 13.18 20.95
N LEU A 24 -29.78 13.36 19.64
CA LEU A 24 -30.32 12.32 18.78
C LEU A 24 -29.37 11.13 18.71
N PHE A 25 -28.06 11.36 18.55
CA PHE A 25 -27.06 10.30 18.55
C PHE A 25 -27.09 9.46 19.83
N LEU A 26 -27.40 10.09 20.98
CA LEU A 26 -27.59 9.37 22.25
C LEU A 26 -28.99 8.72 22.40
N GLY A 27 -29.84 8.76 21.37
CA GLY A 27 -31.22 8.25 21.40
C GLY A 27 -32.13 9.00 22.36
N SER A 28 -31.81 10.27 22.68
CA SER A 28 -32.49 11.07 23.70
C SER A 28 -33.57 11.97 23.10
N ARG A 29 -34.74 11.99 23.74
CA ARG A 29 -35.88 12.86 23.37
C ARG A 29 -35.59 14.35 23.58
N ARG A 30 -34.51 14.70 24.29
CA ARG A 30 -34.05 16.09 24.45
C ARG A 30 -33.78 16.77 23.10
N CYS A 31 -33.45 16.03 22.05
CA CYS A 31 -33.26 16.63 20.73
C CYS A 31 -34.52 17.37 20.23
N LEU A 32 -35.71 16.84 20.50
CA LEU A 32 -36.99 17.43 20.07
C LEU A 32 -37.34 18.73 20.83
N GLN A 33 -36.76 18.93 22.02
CA GLN A 33 -36.94 20.17 22.81
C GLN A 33 -35.98 21.29 22.38
N ILE A 34 -34.88 20.92 21.72
CA ILE A 34 -33.78 21.81 21.37
C ILE A 34 -33.82 22.17 19.88
N VAL A 35 -34.32 21.30 19.01
CA VAL A 35 -34.35 21.52 17.56
C VAL A 35 -35.16 22.77 17.18
N HIS A 36 -34.60 23.58 16.29
CA HIS A 36 -35.22 24.77 15.72
C HIS A 36 -35.33 24.58 14.20
N PRO A 37 -36.41 23.93 13.72
CA PRO A 37 -36.56 23.62 12.31
C PRO A 37 -36.91 24.87 11.50
N SER A 38 -36.18 25.12 10.42
CA SER A 38 -36.53 26.12 9.41
C SER A 38 -36.08 25.66 8.02
N ILE A 39 -36.72 26.19 6.96
CA ILE A 39 -36.36 25.86 5.58
C ILE A 39 -34.91 26.25 5.31
N PHE A 40 -34.48 27.42 5.83
CA PHE A 40 -33.11 27.88 5.67
C PHE A 40 -32.11 26.93 6.35
N GLN A 41 -32.42 26.43 7.55
CA GLN A 41 -31.60 25.41 8.22
C GLN A 41 -31.54 24.10 7.43
N LEU A 42 -32.67 23.64 6.87
CA LEU A 42 -32.69 22.44 6.03
C LEU A 42 -31.76 22.59 4.82
N LEU A 43 -31.80 23.73 4.13
CA LEU A 43 -30.94 24.00 2.98
C LEU A 43 -29.46 24.04 3.37
N VAL A 44 -29.12 24.75 4.45
CA VAL A 44 -27.74 24.85 4.92
C VAL A 44 -27.19 23.48 5.32
N TRP A 45 -27.93 22.70 6.11
CA TRP A 45 -27.52 21.35 6.49
C TRP A 45 -27.50 20.39 5.30
N GLY A 46 -28.36 20.56 4.31
CA GLY A 46 -28.31 19.81 3.05
C GLY A 46 -27.03 20.08 2.26
N VAL A 47 -26.63 21.34 2.14
CA VAL A 47 -25.36 21.73 1.49
C VAL A 47 -24.16 21.21 2.28
N LEU A 48 -24.15 21.37 3.60
CA LEU A 48 -23.06 20.89 4.45
C LEU A 48 -22.93 19.36 4.42
N GLY A 49 -24.04 18.63 4.50
CA GLY A 49 -24.06 17.18 4.40
C GLY A 49 -23.56 16.70 3.03
N GLY A 50 -24.04 17.32 1.95
CA GLY A 50 -23.56 17.04 0.60
C GLY A 50 -22.07 17.32 0.43
N ALA A 51 -21.58 18.46 0.94
CA ALA A 51 -20.16 18.82 0.89
C ALA A 51 -19.28 17.86 1.72
N ALA A 52 -19.70 17.51 2.94
CA ALA A 52 -18.96 16.57 3.79
C ALA A 52 -18.88 15.17 3.19
N ASN A 53 -19.97 14.67 2.61
CA ASN A 53 -19.98 13.37 1.91
C ASN A 53 -19.20 13.41 0.59
N THR A 54 -19.19 14.55 -0.11
CA THR A 54 -18.34 14.75 -1.30
C THR A 54 -16.87 14.72 -0.91
N LEU A 55 -16.48 15.42 0.16
CA LEU A 55 -15.12 15.40 0.70
C LEU A 55 -14.71 13.98 1.09
N PHE A 56 -15.55 13.25 1.82
CA PHE A 56 -15.29 11.87 2.17
C PHE A 56 -15.10 10.99 0.93
N SER A 57 -16.00 11.10 -0.06
CA SER A 57 -15.92 10.33 -1.30
C SER A 57 -14.66 10.63 -2.09
N TRP A 58 -14.20 11.88 -2.11
CA TRP A 58 -12.96 12.29 -2.78
C TRP A 58 -11.71 11.75 -2.05
N LEU A 59 -11.70 11.78 -0.72
CA LEU A 59 -10.61 11.20 0.07
C LEU A 59 -10.53 9.67 -0.12
N VAL A 60 -11.67 8.98 -0.17
CA VAL A 60 -11.71 7.53 -0.43
C VAL A 60 -11.22 7.20 -1.84
N ALA A 61 -11.47 8.07 -2.81
CA ALA A 61 -11.01 7.91 -4.20
C ALA A 61 -9.51 8.18 -4.41
N GLY A 62 -8.73 8.39 -3.34
CA GLY A 62 -7.28 8.61 -3.46
C GLY A 62 -6.90 9.93 -4.11
N GLN A 63 -7.79 10.93 -4.09
CA GLN A 63 -7.69 12.19 -4.85
C GLN A 63 -7.80 12.05 -6.37
N ASP A 64 -8.01 10.83 -6.87
CA ASP A 64 -8.26 10.53 -8.28
C ASP A 64 -9.78 10.42 -8.57
N GLY A 65 -10.11 10.31 -9.85
CA GLY A 65 -11.50 10.18 -10.33
C GLY A 65 -12.22 11.50 -10.57
N GLN A 66 -13.51 11.41 -10.92
CA GLN A 66 -14.32 12.55 -11.34
C GLN A 66 -15.60 12.69 -10.51
N PHE A 67 -16.08 13.92 -10.39
CA PHE A 67 -17.35 14.22 -9.74
C PHE A 67 -18.52 13.60 -10.51
N ASN A 68 -19.31 12.78 -9.84
CA ASN A 68 -20.48 12.11 -10.37
C ASN A 68 -21.75 12.73 -9.79
N SER A 69 -22.46 13.52 -10.61
CA SER A 69 -23.72 14.16 -10.20
C SER A 69 -24.79 13.14 -9.77
N GLN A 70 -24.82 11.95 -10.38
CA GLN A 70 -25.75 10.89 -10.01
C GLN A 70 -25.49 10.38 -8.57
N GLY A 71 -24.23 10.39 -8.13
CA GLY A 71 -23.89 10.02 -6.76
C GLY A 71 -24.40 11.02 -5.73
N LEU A 72 -24.30 12.33 -6.02
CA LEU A 72 -24.88 13.35 -5.16
C LEU A 72 -26.41 13.24 -5.07
N VAL A 73 -27.07 12.94 -6.20
CA VAL A 73 -28.52 12.67 -6.22
C VAL A 73 -28.86 11.42 -5.39
N SER A 74 -28.07 10.35 -5.53
CA SER A 74 -28.25 9.10 -4.79
C SER A 74 -28.11 9.33 -3.28
N TYR A 75 -27.13 10.13 -2.86
CA TYR A 75 -27.00 10.57 -1.47
C TYR A 75 -28.24 11.34 -0.99
N ALA A 76 -28.72 12.32 -1.76
CA ALA A 76 -29.84 13.18 -1.40
C ALA A 76 -31.18 12.45 -1.26
N LEU A 77 -31.31 11.22 -1.75
CA LEU A 77 -32.52 10.39 -1.59
C LEU A 77 -32.85 10.14 -0.12
N TRP A 78 -31.85 9.93 0.74
CA TRP A 78 -32.12 9.62 2.15
C TRP A 78 -32.71 10.80 2.95
N PRO A 79 -32.12 12.02 2.94
CA PRO A 79 -32.74 13.17 3.59
C PRO A 79 -34.09 13.54 2.94
N PHE A 80 -34.29 13.25 1.65
CA PHE A 80 -35.58 13.39 1.01
C PHE A 80 -36.64 12.40 1.56
N LEU A 81 -36.30 11.13 1.77
CA LEU A 81 -37.17 10.17 2.46
C LEU A 81 -37.48 10.61 3.89
N ALA A 82 -36.48 11.14 4.62
CA ALA A 82 -36.69 11.68 5.95
C ALA A 82 -37.66 12.88 5.96
N LEU A 83 -37.64 13.71 4.91
CA LEU A 83 -38.60 14.80 4.73
C LEU A 83 -40.02 14.27 4.49
N ILE A 84 -40.19 13.24 3.66
CA ILE A 84 -41.49 12.58 3.43
C ILE A 84 -42.04 12.05 4.76
N VAL A 85 -41.21 11.35 5.55
CA VAL A 85 -41.59 10.87 6.89
C VAL A 85 -42.01 12.05 7.77
N GLY A 86 -41.26 13.15 7.77
CA GLY A 86 -41.61 14.36 8.50
C GLY A 86 -42.98 14.95 8.11
N ILE A 87 -43.31 14.97 6.81
CA ILE A 87 -44.63 15.41 6.32
C ILE A 87 -45.75 14.53 6.90
N PHE A 88 -45.60 13.20 6.85
CA PHE A 88 -46.58 12.28 7.43
C PHE A 88 -46.74 12.47 8.96
N LEU A 89 -45.63 12.65 9.68
CA LEU A 89 -45.66 12.91 11.12
C LEU A 89 -46.36 14.23 11.46
N SER A 90 -46.07 15.28 10.68
CA SER A 90 -46.72 16.59 10.80
C SER A 90 -48.24 16.50 10.64
N GLN A 91 -48.71 15.78 9.62
CA GLN A 91 -50.14 15.56 9.38
C GLN A 91 -50.79 14.73 10.49
N ARG A 92 -50.16 13.63 10.92
CA ARG A 92 -50.68 12.74 11.99
C ARG A 92 -50.80 13.46 13.34
N THR A 93 -49.94 14.42 13.62
CA THR A 93 -49.88 15.14 14.91
C THR A 93 -50.46 16.55 14.87
N ASN A 94 -50.94 17.00 13.71
CA ASN A 94 -51.41 18.35 13.44
C ASN A 94 -50.39 19.44 13.86
N ASN A 95 -49.10 19.22 13.57
CA ASN A 95 -48.03 20.17 13.86
C ASN A 95 -47.10 20.35 12.65
N ALA A 96 -47.33 21.43 11.92
CA ALA A 96 -46.60 21.78 10.69
C ALA A 96 -45.07 21.84 10.86
N ARG A 97 -44.57 22.22 12.05
CA ARG A 97 -43.12 22.37 12.29
C ARG A 97 -42.38 21.04 12.32
N LEU A 98 -43.07 19.93 12.59
CA LEU A 98 -42.47 18.59 12.59
C LEU A 98 -42.03 18.12 11.21
N MET A 99 -42.55 18.75 10.14
CA MET A 99 -42.25 18.42 8.75
C MET A 99 -40.75 18.32 8.47
N LEU A 100 -39.96 19.26 9.00
CA LEU A 100 -38.53 19.36 8.68
C LEU A 100 -37.65 18.64 9.71
N VAL A 101 -38.20 18.25 10.86
CA VAL A 101 -37.40 17.80 12.01
C VAL A 101 -36.63 16.51 11.72
N PRO A 102 -37.22 15.43 11.18
CA PRO A 102 -36.46 14.21 10.90
C PRO A 102 -35.30 14.45 9.92
N ALA A 103 -35.54 15.21 8.85
CA ALA A 103 -34.52 15.51 7.84
C ALA A 103 -33.39 16.37 8.41
N ILE A 104 -33.70 17.44 9.16
CA ILE A 104 -32.68 18.29 9.79
C ILE A 104 -31.86 17.51 10.81
N LEU A 105 -32.51 16.74 11.69
CA LEU A 105 -31.83 15.96 12.71
C LEU A 105 -30.88 14.91 12.11
N TRP A 106 -31.32 14.26 11.03
CA TRP A 106 -30.49 13.31 10.31
C TRP A 106 -29.32 13.98 9.60
N LEU A 107 -29.57 15.07 8.84
CA LEU A 107 -28.51 15.80 8.11
C LEU A 107 -27.43 16.36 9.03
N VAL A 108 -27.82 16.91 10.18
CA VAL A 108 -26.86 17.38 11.19
C VAL A 108 -25.95 16.24 11.60
N LEU A 109 -26.52 15.10 11.98
CA LEU A 109 -25.73 13.97 12.48
C LEU A 109 -24.84 13.38 11.38
N ASP A 110 -25.40 13.22 10.18
CA ASP A 110 -24.69 12.71 8.99
C ASP A 110 -23.50 13.60 8.63
N THR A 111 -23.68 14.93 8.62
CA THR A 111 -22.59 15.89 8.38
C THR A 111 -21.44 15.70 9.35
N ASN A 112 -21.74 15.55 10.65
CA ASN A 112 -20.71 15.37 11.68
C ASN A 112 -20.00 14.02 11.56
N ILE A 113 -20.75 12.95 11.27
CA ILE A 113 -20.16 11.61 11.05
C ILE A 113 -19.29 11.61 9.80
N ALA A 114 -19.74 12.20 8.69
CA ALA A 114 -18.98 12.31 7.44
C ALA A 114 -17.70 13.15 7.60
N LEU A 115 -17.74 14.23 8.40
CA LEU A 115 -16.53 15.00 8.73
C LEU A 115 -15.55 14.20 9.60
N LEU A 116 -16.04 13.43 10.58
CA LEU A 116 -15.21 12.54 11.38
C LEU A 116 -14.59 11.43 10.52
N GLN A 117 -15.37 10.85 9.60
CA GLN A 117 -14.90 9.89 8.60
C GLN A 117 -13.80 10.49 7.73
N SER A 118 -14.03 11.69 7.20
CA SER A 118 -13.05 12.41 6.37
C SER A 118 -11.76 12.67 7.13
N PHE A 119 -11.85 13.10 8.40
CA PHE A 119 -10.68 13.36 9.23
C PHE A 119 -9.87 12.08 9.49
N ILE A 120 -10.55 10.98 9.82
CA ILE A 120 -9.89 9.69 10.04
C ILE A 120 -9.28 9.16 8.74
N GLN A 121 -9.99 9.26 7.60
CA GLN A 121 -9.47 8.86 6.29
C GLN A 121 -8.21 9.67 5.92
N PHE A 122 -8.21 10.98 6.19
CA PHE A 122 -7.08 11.85 5.97
C PHE A 122 -5.87 11.48 6.85
N LEU A 123 -6.09 11.20 8.14
CA LEU A 123 -5.02 10.66 9.00
C LEU A 123 -4.50 9.33 8.49
N GLY A 124 -5.38 8.53 7.87
CA GLY A 124 -5.02 7.27 7.27
C GLY A 124 -4.09 7.41 6.07
N GLN A 125 -4.38 8.35 5.17
CA GLN A 125 -3.51 8.67 4.03
C GLN A 125 -2.11 9.18 4.44
N LEU A 126 -1.97 9.71 5.65
CA LEU A 126 -0.68 10.15 6.21
C LEU A 126 0.08 9.02 6.94
N ASP A 127 -0.43 7.79 6.93
CA ASP A 127 0.10 6.64 7.69
C ASP A 127 0.27 6.92 9.20
N TYR A 128 -0.54 7.83 9.76
CA TYR A 128 -0.52 8.16 11.20
C TYR A 128 -1.37 7.22 12.05
N LEU A 129 -2.26 6.45 11.42
CA LEU A 129 -3.10 5.47 12.10
C LEU A 129 -2.45 4.09 12.04
N PRO A 130 -2.46 3.31 13.15
CA PRO A 130 -2.02 1.93 13.11
C PRO A 130 -2.84 1.13 12.11
N TYR A 131 -2.21 0.27 11.30
CA TYR A 131 -2.91 -0.44 10.23
C TYR A 131 -4.09 -1.30 10.70
N ILE A 132 -4.01 -1.86 11.91
CA ILE A 132 -5.12 -2.59 12.55
C ILE A 132 -6.42 -1.76 12.56
N THR A 133 -6.32 -0.43 12.66
CA THR A 133 -7.51 0.42 12.69
C THR A 133 -8.29 0.38 11.39
N TYR A 134 -7.65 0.21 10.22
CA TYR A 134 -8.32 0.20 8.92
C TYR A 134 -9.31 -0.94 8.77
N ASP A 135 -9.07 -2.09 9.40
CA ASP A 135 -10.00 -3.23 9.35
C ASP A 135 -11.33 -2.95 10.08
N TYR A 136 -11.27 -2.16 11.16
CA TYR A 136 -12.43 -1.86 11.98
C TYR A 136 -13.20 -0.62 11.52
N LEU A 137 -12.53 0.33 10.88
CA LEU A 137 -13.13 1.62 10.50
C LEU A 137 -14.38 1.48 9.61
N PRO A 138 -14.39 0.67 8.52
CA PRO A 138 -15.59 0.48 7.70
C PRO A 138 -16.78 -0.07 8.51
N THR A 139 -16.51 -1.01 9.43
CA THR A 139 -17.53 -1.62 10.28
C THR A 139 -18.08 -0.61 11.30
N LEU A 140 -17.20 0.13 11.97
CA LEU A 140 -17.58 1.17 12.92
C LEU A 140 -18.48 2.21 12.26
N PHE A 141 -18.07 2.72 11.10
CA PHE A 141 -18.82 3.75 10.39
C PHE A 141 -20.13 3.26 9.81
N MET A 142 -20.20 2.00 9.37
CA MET A 142 -21.46 1.35 9.01
C MET A 142 -22.40 1.27 10.22
N MET A 143 -21.91 0.88 11.39
CA MET A 143 -22.71 0.85 12.62
C MET A 143 -23.21 2.24 13.01
N LEU A 144 -22.35 3.26 12.93
CA LEU A 144 -22.74 4.66 13.20
C LEU A 144 -23.81 5.14 12.22
N PHE A 145 -23.66 4.82 10.94
CA PHE A 145 -24.62 5.17 9.88
C PHE A 145 -25.98 4.49 10.05
N VAL A 146 -25.99 3.20 10.41
CA VAL A 146 -27.24 2.49 10.73
C VAL A 146 -27.87 3.06 11.99
N TRP A 147 -27.07 3.30 13.04
CA TRP A 147 -27.55 3.82 14.30
C TRP A 147 -28.19 5.20 14.16
N GLN A 148 -27.61 6.15 13.41
CA GLN A 148 -28.20 7.49 13.25
C GLN A 148 -29.62 7.44 12.69
N SER A 149 -29.86 6.56 11.71
CA SER A 149 -31.15 6.41 11.05
C SER A 149 -32.16 5.74 11.97
N LEU A 150 -31.73 4.72 12.71
CA LEU A 150 -32.56 4.07 13.72
C LEU A 150 -32.84 4.97 14.93
N ALA A 151 -31.93 5.87 15.28
CA ALA A 151 -32.08 6.81 16.39
C ALA A 151 -33.22 7.81 16.13
N VAL A 152 -33.39 8.26 14.88
CA VAL A 152 -34.56 9.07 14.46
C VAL A 152 -35.85 8.31 14.76
N VAL A 153 -35.98 7.09 14.25
CA VAL A 153 -37.16 6.24 14.47
C VAL A 153 -37.38 5.99 15.96
N TRP A 154 -36.32 5.67 16.70
CA TRP A 154 -36.36 5.40 18.14
C TRP A 154 -36.89 6.59 18.94
N VAL A 155 -36.38 7.79 18.70
CA VAL A 155 -36.79 9.00 19.43
C VAL A 155 -38.24 9.35 19.13
N PHE A 156 -38.64 9.34 17.86
CA PHE A 156 -40.02 9.63 17.46
C PHE A 156 -41.01 8.59 17.99
N ALA A 157 -40.67 7.30 17.92
CA ALA A 157 -41.52 6.23 18.45
C ALA A 157 -41.78 6.40 19.96
N ARG A 158 -40.76 6.81 20.72
CA ARG A 158 -40.90 7.05 22.16
C ARG A 158 -41.69 8.31 22.49
N GLU A 159 -41.51 9.38 21.73
CA GLU A 159 -42.21 10.65 21.97
C GLU A 159 -43.69 10.58 21.58
N LEU A 160 -43.98 9.92 20.45
CA LEU A 160 -45.34 9.72 19.94
C LEU A 160 -46.03 8.49 20.53
N LYS A 161 -45.35 7.77 21.44
CA LYS A 161 -45.87 6.58 22.14
C LYS A 161 -46.40 5.49 21.19
N TRP A 162 -45.66 5.20 20.12
CA TRP A 162 -46.03 4.14 19.20
C TRP A 162 -46.05 2.78 19.89
N PRO A 163 -47.01 1.91 19.54
CA PRO A 163 -47.01 0.54 20.03
C PRO A 163 -45.75 -0.19 19.54
N TRP A 164 -45.31 -1.19 20.30
CA TRP A 164 -44.04 -1.87 20.06
C TRP A 164 -43.94 -2.52 18.67
N TRP A 165 -45.07 -2.98 18.11
CA TRP A 165 -45.13 -3.62 16.79
C TRP A 165 -44.98 -2.60 15.65
N GLU A 166 -45.61 -1.41 15.72
CA GLU A 166 -45.41 -0.32 14.74
C GLU A 166 -43.93 0.08 14.73
N ARG A 167 -43.36 0.22 15.93
CA ARG A 167 -41.95 0.55 16.08
C ARG A 167 -41.05 -0.52 15.46
N ALA A 168 -41.30 -1.81 15.72
CA ALA A 168 -40.50 -2.90 15.14
C ALA A 168 -40.61 -2.91 13.62
N LEU A 169 -41.82 -2.74 13.07
CA LEU A 169 -42.07 -2.70 11.64
C LEU A 169 -41.32 -1.55 10.96
N ILE A 170 -41.39 -0.34 11.52
CA ILE A 170 -40.70 0.83 10.94
C ILE A 170 -39.18 0.70 11.05
N MET A 171 -38.66 0.13 12.15
CA MET A 171 -37.23 -0.14 12.30
C MET A 171 -36.73 -1.14 11.24
N ILE A 172 -37.46 -2.22 11.01
CA ILE A 172 -37.14 -3.22 9.97
C ILE A 172 -37.23 -2.57 8.58
N ALA A 173 -38.30 -1.84 8.28
CA ALA A 173 -38.46 -1.15 7.00
C ALA A 173 -37.33 -0.13 6.76
N THR A 174 -36.92 0.60 7.79
CA THR A 174 -35.79 1.55 7.73
C THR A 174 -34.50 0.80 7.44
N LEU A 175 -34.24 -0.33 8.11
CA LEU A 175 -33.05 -1.15 7.88
C LEU A 175 -32.99 -1.70 6.44
N VAL A 176 -34.11 -2.24 5.93
CA VAL A 176 -34.18 -2.73 4.54
C VAL A 176 -33.93 -1.59 3.56
N THR A 177 -34.55 -0.43 3.79
CA THR A 177 -34.37 0.75 2.93
C THR A 177 -32.91 1.23 2.95
N LEU A 178 -32.25 1.23 4.12
CA LEU A 178 -30.82 1.56 4.26
C LEU A 178 -29.95 0.63 3.43
N VAL A 179 -30.20 -0.68 3.46
CA VAL A 179 -29.42 -1.66 2.70
C VAL A 179 -29.54 -1.41 1.19
N VAL A 180 -30.75 -1.18 0.70
CA VAL A 180 -30.99 -0.86 -0.73
C VAL A 180 -30.33 0.45 -1.13
N TRP A 181 -30.50 1.50 -0.31
CA TRP A 181 -29.88 2.80 -0.55
C TRP A 181 -28.35 2.72 -0.54
N GLN A 182 -27.76 1.96 0.39
CA GLN A 182 -26.31 1.76 0.46
C GLN A 182 -25.77 1.08 -0.80
N GLY A 183 -26.49 0.12 -1.37
CA GLY A 183 -26.13 -0.48 -2.65
C GLY A 183 -26.15 0.52 -3.81
N SER A 184 -27.14 1.41 -3.83
CA SER A 184 -27.20 2.51 -4.80
C SER A 184 -26.03 3.49 -4.66
N VAL A 185 -25.70 3.92 -3.43
CA VAL A 185 -24.59 4.86 -3.18
C VAL A 185 -23.24 4.21 -3.48
N ARG A 186 -23.05 2.92 -3.20
CA ARG A 186 -21.82 2.20 -3.53
C ARG A 186 -21.62 2.01 -5.04
N SER A 187 -22.70 1.77 -5.79
CA SER A 187 -22.63 1.62 -7.25
C SER A 187 -22.49 2.97 -7.98
N GLN A 188 -22.95 4.05 -7.36
CA GLN A 188 -22.85 5.42 -7.87
C GLN A 188 -22.31 6.34 -6.77
N PRO A 189 -21.01 6.27 -6.44
CA PRO A 189 -20.40 7.16 -5.46
C PRO A 189 -20.38 8.60 -5.99
N ILE A 190 -20.30 9.58 -5.08
CA ILE A 190 -20.25 11.02 -5.43
C ILE A 190 -18.97 11.35 -6.20
N TRP A 191 -17.85 10.73 -5.81
CA TRP A 191 -16.60 10.75 -6.57
C TRP A 191 -16.38 9.34 -7.13
N LYS A 192 -16.31 9.24 -8.45
CA LYS A 192 -16.23 7.96 -9.15
C LYS A 192 -14.88 7.85 -9.86
N VAL A 193 -14.13 6.82 -9.50
CA VAL A 193 -13.00 6.33 -10.30
C VAL A 193 -13.61 5.42 -11.36
N GLU A 194 -13.36 5.70 -12.64
CA GLU A 194 -13.77 4.79 -13.70
C GLU A 194 -12.79 3.61 -13.70
N ASP A 195 -13.31 2.40 -13.51
CA ASP A 195 -12.56 1.17 -13.74
C ASP A 195 -12.31 1.06 -15.26
N VAL A 196 -11.21 1.67 -15.72
CA VAL A 196 -10.77 1.51 -17.10
C VAL A 196 -10.31 0.06 -17.22
N ALA A 197 -11.02 -0.73 -18.03
CA ALA A 197 -10.62 -2.10 -18.29
C ALA A 197 -9.16 -2.12 -18.76
N PRO A 198 -8.29 -2.97 -18.18
CA PRO A 198 -6.88 -2.97 -18.53
C PRO A 198 -6.74 -3.32 -20.01
N THR A 199 -6.10 -2.45 -20.76
CA THR A 199 -5.82 -2.66 -22.19
C THR A 199 -4.35 -2.96 -22.40
N PHE A 200 -4.05 -3.72 -23.45
CA PHE A 200 -2.69 -3.95 -23.93
C PHE A 200 -2.53 -3.31 -25.30
N THR A 201 -1.60 -2.37 -25.45
CA THR A 201 -1.45 -1.62 -26.70
C THR A 201 -0.79 -2.48 -27.79
N GLU A 202 -1.14 -2.23 -29.05
CA GLU A 202 -0.55 -2.91 -30.20
C GLU A 202 0.97 -2.66 -30.28
N ASP A 203 1.41 -1.43 -30.01
CA ASP A 203 2.83 -1.07 -29.97
C ASP A 203 3.60 -1.87 -28.91
N ALA A 204 3.04 -2.02 -27.71
CA ALA A 204 3.64 -2.85 -26.67
C ALA A 204 3.74 -4.31 -27.13
N PHE A 205 2.69 -4.84 -27.75
CA PHE A 205 2.66 -6.23 -28.24
C PHE A 205 3.75 -6.53 -29.24
N TYR A 206 3.91 -5.70 -30.27
CA TYR A 206 4.95 -5.90 -31.27
C TYR A 206 6.36 -5.54 -30.75
N ALA A 207 6.48 -4.74 -29.69
CA ALA A 207 7.78 -4.42 -29.09
C ALA A 207 8.36 -5.58 -28.26
N GLN A 208 7.55 -6.40 -27.60
CA GLN A 208 8.01 -7.35 -26.57
C GLN A 208 9.12 -8.31 -27.02
N SER A 209 9.00 -8.93 -28.19
CA SER A 209 10.02 -9.86 -28.67
C SER A 209 11.37 -9.15 -28.91
N ARG A 210 11.32 -7.94 -29.47
CA ARG A 210 12.52 -7.11 -29.71
C ARG A 210 13.15 -6.67 -28.39
N LEU A 211 12.35 -6.17 -27.43
CA LEU A 211 12.83 -5.75 -26.11
C LEU A 211 13.54 -6.89 -25.40
N LEU A 212 12.91 -8.07 -25.35
CA LEU A 212 13.50 -9.24 -24.70
C LEU A 212 14.83 -9.62 -25.36
N ASN A 213 14.88 -9.76 -26.68
CA ASN A 213 16.11 -10.14 -27.38
C ASN A 213 17.23 -9.11 -27.18
N GLN A 214 16.91 -7.81 -27.26
CA GLN A 214 17.88 -6.73 -27.02
C GLN A 214 18.46 -6.81 -25.60
N SER A 215 17.62 -7.00 -24.58
CA SER A 215 18.09 -7.14 -23.20
C SER A 215 18.92 -8.41 -22.98
N LEU A 216 18.59 -9.52 -23.65
CA LEU A 216 19.38 -10.76 -23.58
C LEU A 216 20.77 -10.61 -24.25
N GLU A 217 20.84 -9.93 -25.40
CA GLU A 217 22.08 -9.72 -26.14
C GLU A 217 23.07 -8.81 -25.38
N GLN A 218 22.56 -7.88 -24.57
CA GLN A 218 23.37 -6.96 -23.78
C GLN A 218 24.12 -7.62 -22.61
N ILE A 219 23.74 -8.85 -22.22
CA ILE A 219 24.41 -9.58 -21.14
C ILE A 219 25.80 -9.99 -21.59
N GLN A 220 26.81 -9.39 -20.96
CA GLN A 220 28.23 -9.62 -21.21
C GLN A 220 28.72 -10.91 -20.57
N TYR A 221 29.84 -11.43 -21.08
CA TYR A 221 30.53 -12.60 -20.53
C TYR A 221 31.16 -12.34 -19.17
N GLY A 222 31.28 -13.41 -18.38
CA GLY A 222 32.17 -13.48 -17.23
C GLY A 222 33.61 -13.64 -17.70
N GLU A 223 34.56 -13.18 -16.91
CA GLU A 223 35.98 -13.35 -17.20
C GLU A 223 36.63 -14.26 -16.16
N PHE A 224 37.61 -15.07 -16.55
CA PHE A 224 38.27 -16.02 -15.63
C PHE A 224 39.08 -15.34 -14.52
N ALA A 225 39.51 -14.10 -14.73
CA ALA A 225 40.40 -13.41 -13.82
C ALA A 225 39.70 -12.89 -12.55
N GLN A 226 38.37 -12.68 -12.59
CA GLN A 226 37.61 -12.06 -11.51
C GLN A 226 36.20 -12.66 -11.39
N SER A 227 35.70 -12.80 -10.16
CA SER A 227 34.31 -13.16 -9.91
C SER A 227 33.37 -12.02 -10.25
N HIS A 228 32.36 -12.27 -11.09
CA HIS A 228 31.34 -11.29 -11.44
C HIS A 228 29.98 -11.63 -10.82
N TRP A 229 29.20 -10.59 -10.57
CA TRP A 229 27.81 -10.71 -10.15
C TRP A 229 26.89 -10.40 -11.34
N TYR A 230 25.89 -11.25 -11.53
CA TYR A 230 24.82 -11.06 -12.52
C TYR A 230 23.54 -10.76 -11.77
N PHE A 231 22.84 -9.69 -12.15
CA PHE A 231 21.60 -9.29 -11.48
C PHE A 231 20.40 -9.56 -12.38
N LEU A 232 19.40 -10.27 -11.86
CA LEU A 232 18.08 -10.38 -12.49
C LEU A 232 17.02 -9.87 -11.51
N GLY A 233 16.39 -8.75 -11.85
CA GLY A 233 15.24 -8.21 -11.13
C GLY A 233 13.93 -8.60 -11.80
N VAL A 234 12.93 -9.02 -11.02
CA VAL A 234 11.61 -9.44 -11.51
C VAL A 234 10.51 -8.74 -10.70
N ALA A 235 9.71 -7.89 -11.34
CA ALA A 235 8.51 -7.29 -10.76
C ALA A 235 7.26 -8.00 -11.30
N GLY A 236 6.52 -8.68 -10.43
CA GLY A 236 5.51 -9.66 -10.82
C GLY A 236 4.10 -9.09 -11.04
N ALA A 237 3.66 -8.09 -10.27
CA ALA A 237 2.30 -7.56 -10.32
C ALA A 237 2.25 -6.13 -10.89
N SER A 238 1.29 -5.87 -11.78
CA SER A 238 1.23 -4.63 -12.58
C SER A 238 0.38 -3.52 -11.99
N TYR A 239 -0.54 -3.86 -11.08
CA TYR A 239 -1.49 -2.92 -10.49
C TYR A 239 -0.92 -2.08 -9.34
N GLN A 240 0.31 -2.36 -8.90
CA GLN A 240 1.04 -1.51 -7.95
C GLN A 240 2.42 -1.11 -8.45
N ASP A 241 2.71 0.19 -8.34
CA ASP A 241 3.95 0.77 -8.84
C ASP A 241 5.19 0.43 -8.01
N VAL A 242 5.01 0.08 -6.73
CA VAL A 242 6.12 -0.26 -5.83
C VAL A 242 7.01 -1.36 -6.40
N PHE A 243 6.45 -2.39 -7.03
CA PHE A 243 7.23 -3.50 -7.59
C PHE A 243 8.12 -3.05 -8.77
N LYS A 244 7.58 -2.21 -9.67
CA LYS A 244 8.33 -1.56 -10.75
C LYS A 244 9.45 -0.70 -10.17
N SER A 245 9.09 0.24 -9.29
CA SER A 245 9.99 1.23 -8.71
C SER A 245 11.15 0.58 -7.97
N GLU A 246 10.85 -0.45 -7.18
CA GLU A 246 11.82 -1.20 -6.41
C GLU A 246 12.85 -1.91 -7.31
N ILE A 247 12.41 -2.63 -8.34
CA ILE A 247 13.33 -3.29 -9.30
C ILE A 247 14.21 -2.28 -10.04
N MET A 248 13.63 -1.17 -10.51
CA MET A 248 14.39 -0.16 -11.24
C MET A 248 15.50 0.44 -10.39
N ARG A 249 15.20 0.81 -9.14
CA ARG A 249 16.18 1.38 -8.21
C ARG A 249 17.24 0.38 -7.78
N ILE A 250 16.85 -0.88 -7.53
CA ILE A 250 17.80 -1.93 -7.16
C ILE A 250 18.74 -2.21 -8.33
N LYS A 251 18.23 -2.31 -9.56
CA LYS A 251 19.09 -2.49 -10.74
C LYS A 251 20.10 -1.35 -10.87
N GLU A 252 19.66 -0.10 -10.72
CA GLU A 252 20.55 1.07 -10.76
C GLU A 252 21.63 1.00 -9.66
N GLN A 253 21.26 0.63 -8.44
CA GLN A 253 22.21 0.40 -7.35
C GLN A 253 23.21 -0.71 -7.67
N PHE A 254 22.75 -1.82 -8.25
CA PHE A 254 23.60 -2.92 -8.65
C PHE A 254 24.59 -2.53 -9.77
N ASP A 255 24.12 -1.78 -10.76
CA ASP A 255 24.95 -1.30 -11.85
C ASP A 255 26.03 -0.32 -11.37
N THR A 256 25.66 0.61 -10.49
CA THR A 256 26.53 1.71 -10.05
C THR A 256 27.47 1.32 -8.92
N ARG A 257 26.99 0.56 -7.94
CA ARG A 257 27.73 0.25 -6.71
C ARG A 257 28.31 -1.16 -6.69
N PHE A 258 27.67 -2.11 -7.38
CA PHE A 258 27.99 -3.53 -7.29
C PHE A 258 28.57 -4.12 -8.58
N GLY A 259 28.92 -3.26 -9.54
CA GLY A 259 29.70 -3.63 -10.72
C GLY A 259 28.98 -4.55 -11.70
N THR A 260 27.63 -4.58 -11.67
CA THR A 260 26.84 -5.44 -12.57
C THR A 260 26.46 -4.76 -13.88
N PHE A 261 27.01 -3.57 -14.17
CA PHE A 261 26.80 -2.88 -15.45
C PHE A 261 27.17 -3.82 -16.62
N GLY A 262 26.23 -3.99 -17.56
CA GLY A 262 26.36 -4.96 -18.66
C GLY A 262 26.11 -6.43 -18.30
N ARG A 263 25.80 -6.74 -17.03
CA ARG A 263 25.48 -8.08 -16.50
C ARG A 263 24.19 -8.09 -15.67
N SER A 264 23.37 -7.06 -15.83
CA SER A 264 22.11 -6.89 -15.12
C SER A 264 20.93 -6.80 -16.10
N MET A 265 19.81 -7.40 -15.73
CA MET A 265 18.56 -7.38 -16.48
C MET A 265 17.40 -7.16 -15.52
N MET A 266 16.34 -6.49 -16.00
CA MET A 266 15.08 -6.40 -15.29
C MET A 266 13.94 -6.87 -16.19
N LEU A 267 12.96 -7.52 -15.57
CA LEU A 267 11.71 -7.95 -16.17
C LEU A 267 10.59 -7.33 -15.33
N ILE A 268 9.70 -6.57 -15.95
CA ILE A 268 8.72 -5.77 -15.21
C ILE A 268 7.33 -5.95 -15.79
N ASN A 269 6.37 -6.25 -14.92
CA ASN A 269 4.96 -6.11 -15.19
C ASN A 269 4.48 -4.77 -14.64
N ASN A 270 4.19 -3.82 -15.54
CA ASN A 270 3.56 -2.55 -15.23
C ASN A 270 3.07 -1.91 -16.55
N PRO A 271 1.88 -1.28 -16.61
CA PRO A 271 1.38 -0.65 -17.83
C PRO A 271 2.34 0.37 -18.45
N ASP A 272 3.05 1.15 -17.62
CA ASP A 272 3.93 2.23 -18.07
C ASP A 272 5.18 1.73 -18.79
N THR A 273 5.63 0.50 -18.49
CA THR A 273 6.92 -0.02 -18.97
C THR A 273 6.80 -0.95 -20.17
N ARG A 274 5.58 -1.26 -20.64
CA ARG A 274 5.33 -2.31 -21.66
C ARG A 274 5.97 -2.03 -23.03
N ALA A 275 6.35 -0.79 -23.31
CA ALA A 275 7.02 -0.42 -24.56
C ALA A 275 8.56 -0.33 -24.42
N GLU A 276 9.08 -0.43 -23.20
CA GLU A 276 10.48 -0.12 -22.87
C GLU A 276 11.21 -1.26 -22.18
N VAL A 277 10.50 -2.05 -21.38
CA VAL A 277 11.05 -3.14 -20.56
C VAL A 277 10.37 -4.45 -20.93
N PRO A 278 11.11 -5.58 -21.02
CA PRO A 278 10.49 -6.87 -21.25
C PRO A 278 9.56 -7.26 -20.10
N ILE A 279 8.41 -7.83 -20.45
CA ILE A 279 7.41 -8.33 -19.51
C ILE A 279 7.98 -9.43 -18.63
N ALA A 280 7.62 -9.43 -17.35
CA ALA A 280 7.94 -10.51 -16.44
C ALA A 280 6.97 -11.67 -16.65
N SER A 281 7.50 -12.82 -17.08
CA SER A 281 6.75 -14.05 -17.32
C SER A 281 7.67 -15.25 -17.10
N GLN A 282 7.12 -16.45 -16.89
CA GLN A 282 7.93 -17.67 -16.87
C GLN A 282 8.84 -17.77 -18.12
N THR A 283 8.35 -17.37 -19.29
CA THR A 283 9.09 -17.41 -20.55
C THR A 283 10.30 -16.48 -20.55
N SER A 284 10.11 -15.22 -20.16
CA SER A 284 11.19 -14.22 -20.13
C SER A 284 12.18 -14.46 -18.98
N ILE A 285 11.71 -14.88 -17.81
CA ILE A 285 12.56 -15.30 -16.68
C ILE A 285 13.45 -16.48 -17.11
N GLY A 286 12.84 -17.50 -17.71
CA GLY A 286 13.59 -18.66 -18.20
C GLY A 286 14.59 -18.30 -19.30
N ALA A 287 14.26 -17.37 -20.20
CA ALA A 287 15.19 -16.89 -21.22
C ALA A 287 16.37 -16.10 -20.61
N ALA A 288 16.10 -15.20 -19.67
CA ALA A 288 17.10 -14.41 -18.96
C ALA A 288 18.06 -15.31 -18.18
N LEU A 289 17.54 -16.25 -17.38
CA LEU A 289 18.37 -17.19 -16.61
C LEU A 289 19.24 -18.07 -17.53
N ARG A 290 18.67 -18.60 -18.63
CA ARG A 290 19.46 -19.36 -19.61
C ARG A 290 20.58 -18.52 -20.21
N ARG A 291 20.29 -17.28 -20.61
CA ARG A 291 21.28 -16.37 -21.20
C ARG A 291 22.39 -16.04 -20.21
N MET A 292 22.05 -15.68 -18.96
CA MET A 292 23.03 -15.42 -17.91
C MET A 292 23.90 -16.65 -17.64
N GLY A 293 23.31 -17.84 -17.48
CA GLY A 293 24.05 -19.08 -17.26
C GLY A 293 24.99 -19.47 -18.41
N GLN A 294 24.71 -19.04 -19.64
CA GLN A 294 25.61 -19.20 -20.79
C GLN A 294 26.79 -18.20 -20.80
N GLN A 295 26.65 -17.06 -20.13
CA GLN A 295 27.67 -16.00 -20.07
C GLN A 295 28.56 -16.11 -18.83
N MET A 296 28.02 -16.66 -17.75
CA MET A 296 28.70 -16.83 -16.48
C MET A 296 29.86 -17.83 -16.55
N ASN A 297 30.95 -17.51 -15.86
CA ASN A 297 31.94 -18.46 -15.40
C ASN A 297 31.34 -19.26 -14.22
N LYS A 298 31.10 -20.57 -14.41
CA LYS A 298 30.35 -21.40 -13.46
C LYS A 298 31.09 -21.64 -12.15
N GLU A 299 32.39 -21.40 -12.16
CA GLU A 299 33.30 -21.63 -11.06
C GLU A 299 33.31 -20.44 -10.10
N SER A 300 33.14 -19.21 -10.62
CA SER A 300 33.40 -17.98 -9.87
C SER A 300 32.29 -16.93 -9.92
N ASP A 301 31.38 -16.97 -10.89
CA ASP A 301 30.33 -15.96 -11.03
C ASP A 301 29.08 -16.33 -10.25
N VAL A 302 28.36 -15.30 -9.78
CA VAL A 302 27.18 -15.45 -8.93
C VAL A 302 25.97 -14.81 -9.58
N LEU A 303 24.86 -15.54 -9.61
CA LEU A 303 23.55 -14.97 -9.93
C LEU A 303 22.94 -14.36 -8.67
N PHE A 304 22.57 -13.10 -8.72
CA PHE A 304 21.68 -12.44 -7.79
C PHE A 304 20.29 -12.30 -8.43
N LEU A 305 19.35 -13.15 -8.05
CA LEU A 305 17.96 -13.10 -8.47
C LEU A 305 17.14 -12.40 -7.39
N TYR A 306 16.52 -11.27 -7.73
CA TYR A 306 15.55 -10.59 -6.87
C TYR A 306 14.18 -10.59 -7.51
N MET A 307 13.18 -11.09 -6.78
CA MET A 307 11.80 -11.17 -7.23
C MET A 307 10.91 -10.45 -6.23
N THR A 308 10.04 -9.54 -6.70
CA THR A 308 9.10 -8.78 -5.86
C THR A 308 7.70 -8.77 -6.48
N SER A 309 6.70 -9.19 -5.71
CA SER A 309 5.28 -9.27 -6.09
C SER A 309 4.43 -9.63 -4.87
N HIS A 310 3.13 -9.87 -5.06
CA HIS A 310 2.36 -10.63 -4.08
C HIS A 310 2.71 -12.11 -4.13
N GLY A 311 2.21 -12.83 -3.13
CA GLY A 311 2.38 -14.27 -3.05
C GLY A 311 1.29 -14.94 -2.23
N ALA A 312 1.15 -16.23 -2.49
CA ALA A 312 0.38 -17.17 -1.70
C ALA A 312 1.30 -18.35 -1.34
N PRO A 313 0.90 -19.27 -0.44
CA PRO A 313 1.72 -20.44 -0.13
C PRO A 313 2.09 -21.23 -1.40
N ASN A 314 3.39 -21.34 -1.68
CA ASN A 314 3.98 -21.95 -2.88
C ASN A 314 3.63 -21.26 -4.21
N GLU A 315 3.32 -19.97 -4.20
CA GLU A 315 2.98 -19.22 -5.40
C GLU A 315 3.50 -17.78 -5.33
N PHE A 316 4.14 -17.33 -6.40
CA PHE A 316 4.58 -15.95 -6.60
C PHE A 316 3.77 -15.34 -7.75
N GLU A 317 3.12 -14.22 -7.48
CA GLU A 317 2.14 -13.64 -8.40
C GLU A 317 2.83 -13.06 -9.66
N MET A 318 2.36 -13.49 -10.83
CA MET A 318 2.66 -12.93 -12.13
C MET A 318 1.35 -12.38 -12.71
N GLU A 319 1.19 -11.06 -12.65
CA GLU A 319 -0.01 -10.34 -13.09
C GLU A 319 0.39 -9.21 -14.05
N ASN A 320 -0.25 -9.16 -15.21
CA ASN A 320 -0.07 -8.06 -16.18
C ASN A 320 -1.29 -7.93 -17.11
N ALA A 321 -2.47 -7.72 -16.53
CA ALA A 321 -3.74 -7.69 -17.24
C ALA A 321 -3.71 -6.74 -18.45
N PRO A 322 -4.29 -7.13 -19.59
CA PRO A 322 -5.17 -8.28 -19.79
C PRO A 322 -4.43 -9.60 -20.15
N LEU A 323 -3.11 -9.68 -20.01
CA LEU A 323 -2.37 -10.90 -20.32
C LEU A 323 -2.60 -11.98 -19.26
N ASP A 324 -2.93 -13.19 -19.72
CA ASP A 324 -2.99 -14.38 -18.87
C ASP A 324 -1.58 -14.98 -18.72
N LEU A 325 -0.93 -14.70 -17.60
CA LEU A 325 0.43 -15.13 -17.30
C LEU A 325 0.42 -16.30 -16.31
N HIS A 326 1.29 -17.28 -16.55
CA HIS A 326 1.54 -18.35 -15.60
C HIS A 326 2.23 -17.83 -14.34
N GLN A 327 1.65 -18.12 -13.18
CA GLN A 327 2.21 -17.86 -11.86
C GLN A 327 3.54 -18.61 -11.68
N VAL A 328 4.43 -18.14 -10.81
CA VAL A 328 5.70 -18.83 -10.53
C VAL A 328 5.56 -19.69 -9.28
N ASP A 329 5.75 -21.00 -9.41
CA ASP A 329 5.80 -21.92 -8.29
C ASP A 329 7.25 -22.35 -7.93
N PRO A 330 7.51 -22.84 -6.70
CA PRO A 330 8.85 -23.22 -6.26
C PRO A 330 9.52 -24.30 -7.11
N LYS A 331 8.75 -25.27 -7.61
CA LYS A 331 9.27 -26.38 -8.42
C LYS A 331 9.70 -25.87 -9.78
N TRP A 332 8.86 -25.08 -10.44
CA TRP A 332 9.19 -24.47 -11.72
C TRP A 332 10.45 -23.58 -11.62
N LEU A 333 10.55 -22.75 -10.59
CA LEU A 333 11.72 -21.88 -10.40
C LEU A 333 12.99 -22.70 -10.19
N ARG A 334 12.92 -23.75 -9.36
CA ARG A 334 14.02 -24.69 -9.14
C ARG A 334 14.49 -25.32 -10.45
N GLU A 335 13.57 -25.91 -11.21
CA GLU A 335 13.91 -26.57 -12.48
C GLU A 335 14.50 -25.59 -13.50
N THR A 336 14.00 -24.36 -13.54
CA THR A 336 14.48 -23.32 -14.46
C THR A 336 15.90 -22.87 -14.12
N LEU A 337 16.19 -22.68 -12.84
CA LEU A 337 17.54 -22.38 -12.35
C LEU A 337 18.51 -23.54 -12.65
N ASP A 338 18.10 -24.79 -12.43
CA ASP A 338 18.95 -25.95 -12.73
C ASP A 338 19.22 -26.11 -14.22
N LYS A 339 18.20 -25.93 -15.08
CA LYS A 339 18.35 -25.95 -16.55
C LYS A 339 19.27 -24.85 -17.08
N SER A 340 19.42 -23.74 -16.37
CA SER A 340 20.34 -22.66 -16.75
C SER A 340 21.82 -23.01 -16.53
N GLY A 341 22.12 -24.03 -15.71
CA GLY A 341 23.49 -24.43 -15.40
C GLY A 341 24.25 -23.47 -14.49
N ILE A 342 23.54 -22.53 -13.85
CA ILE A 342 24.11 -21.59 -12.87
C ILE A 342 24.39 -22.33 -11.57
N ARG A 343 25.62 -22.24 -11.07
CA ARG A 343 26.06 -22.91 -9.83
C ARG A 343 25.80 -22.06 -8.60
N TRP A 344 26.45 -20.91 -8.50
CA TRP A 344 26.35 -20.01 -7.34
C TRP A 344 25.16 -19.07 -7.48
N ARG A 345 24.23 -19.15 -6.52
CA ARG A 345 22.95 -18.46 -6.58
C ARG A 345 22.66 -17.74 -5.27
N VAL A 346 22.36 -16.46 -5.34
CA VAL A 346 21.70 -15.69 -4.28
C VAL A 346 20.29 -15.39 -4.78
N ILE A 347 19.29 -15.95 -4.10
CA ILE A 347 17.88 -15.83 -4.48
C ILE A 347 17.16 -15.07 -3.36
N VAL A 348 16.60 -13.93 -3.69
CA VAL A 348 15.87 -13.07 -2.76
C VAL A 348 14.44 -12.92 -3.26
N ILE A 349 13.47 -13.39 -2.46
CA ILE A 349 12.04 -13.36 -2.80
C ILE A 349 11.30 -12.45 -1.83
N SER A 350 10.80 -11.34 -2.33
CA SER A 350 10.02 -10.35 -1.61
C SER A 350 8.53 -10.52 -1.95
N SER A 351 7.85 -11.38 -1.20
CA SER A 351 6.41 -11.59 -1.31
C SER A 351 5.84 -12.18 -0.02
N CYS A 352 4.52 -12.11 0.14
CA CYS A 352 3.81 -12.86 1.17
C CYS A 352 4.08 -14.35 1.01
N PHE A 353 4.20 -15.07 2.13
CA PHE A 353 4.47 -16.51 2.19
C PHE A 353 5.74 -16.97 1.46
N SER A 354 6.70 -16.07 1.21
CA SER A 354 7.91 -16.34 0.40
C SER A 354 8.78 -17.45 0.99
N GLY A 355 8.75 -17.67 2.31
CA GLY A 355 9.40 -18.81 2.98
C GLY A 355 8.99 -20.19 2.44
N SER A 356 7.81 -20.29 1.80
CA SER A 356 7.34 -21.53 1.17
C SER A 356 8.20 -22.01 -0.02
N PHE A 357 8.99 -21.12 -0.62
CA PHE A 357 9.91 -21.46 -1.72
C PHE A 357 11.19 -22.16 -1.26
N ILE A 358 11.56 -21.99 0.02
CA ILE A 358 12.83 -22.45 0.57
C ILE A 358 13.06 -23.96 0.34
N PRO A 359 12.13 -24.88 0.67
CA PRO A 359 12.38 -26.32 0.56
C PRO A 359 12.75 -26.78 -0.86
N ALA A 360 12.17 -26.18 -1.90
CA ALA A 360 12.45 -26.53 -3.29
C ALA A 360 13.77 -25.92 -3.80
N LEU A 361 14.11 -24.71 -3.35
CA LEU A 361 15.26 -23.95 -3.86
C LEU A 361 16.57 -24.27 -3.14
N GLN A 362 16.51 -24.88 -1.95
CA GLN A 362 17.70 -25.24 -1.19
C GLN A 362 18.67 -26.11 -2.00
N SER A 363 19.95 -25.72 -1.98
CA SER A 363 21.05 -26.49 -2.54
C SER A 363 22.35 -26.16 -1.79
N PRO A 364 23.40 -26.99 -1.88
CA PRO A 364 24.70 -26.68 -1.28
C PRO A 364 25.31 -25.35 -1.76
N ASP A 365 24.97 -24.89 -2.97
CA ASP A 365 25.55 -23.73 -3.66
C ASP A 365 24.61 -22.52 -3.69
N THR A 366 23.53 -22.51 -2.89
CA THR A 366 22.51 -21.44 -2.89
C THR A 366 22.44 -20.71 -1.55
N LEU A 367 22.32 -19.39 -1.59
CA LEU A 367 21.77 -18.55 -0.52
C LEU A 367 20.33 -18.15 -0.90
N ILE A 368 19.39 -18.37 0.01
CA ILE A 368 17.99 -17.98 -0.13
C ILE A 368 17.65 -16.99 0.98
N ILE A 369 17.04 -15.86 0.60
CA ILE A 369 16.53 -14.85 1.51
C ILE A 369 15.05 -14.61 1.17
N THR A 370 14.19 -14.61 2.18
CA THR A 370 12.74 -14.37 1.99
C THR A 370 12.27 -13.23 2.87
N ALA A 371 11.34 -12.42 2.36
CA ALA A 371 10.75 -11.30 3.10
C ALA A 371 9.80 -11.76 4.23
N SER A 372 9.32 -12.99 4.16
CA SER A 372 8.49 -13.59 5.20
C SER A 372 8.71 -15.09 5.36
N ALA A 373 8.25 -15.64 6.48
CA ALA A 373 8.12 -17.08 6.68
C ALA A 373 6.98 -17.68 5.84
N ALA A 374 6.96 -19.01 5.73
CA ALA A 374 6.06 -19.75 4.84
C ALA A 374 4.56 -19.61 5.17
N ASP A 375 4.25 -19.21 6.40
CA ASP A 375 2.91 -19.00 6.96
C ASP A 375 2.63 -17.53 7.34
N ARG A 376 3.51 -16.61 6.94
CA ARG A 376 3.44 -15.18 7.27
C ARG A 376 3.30 -14.30 6.01
N GLN A 377 2.61 -13.18 6.16
CA GLN A 377 2.55 -12.12 5.16
C GLN A 377 3.77 -11.19 5.25
N SER A 378 4.01 -10.40 4.20
CA SER A 378 4.99 -9.30 4.16
C SER A 378 4.29 -7.99 3.81
N PHE A 379 4.89 -6.85 4.17
CA PHE A 379 4.20 -5.55 4.14
C PHE A 379 4.91 -4.47 3.29
N GLY A 380 4.21 -3.36 3.07
CA GLY A 380 4.71 -2.18 2.35
C GLY A 380 4.35 -2.12 0.86
N CYS A 381 3.29 -2.81 0.44
CA CYS A 381 2.85 -2.84 -0.97
C CYS A 381 1.82 -1.73 -1.26
N THR A 382 2.22 -0.46 -1.29
CA THR A 382 1.36 0.69 -1.65
C THR A 382 1.83 1.36 -2.94
N ASN A 383 0.96 2.09 -3.64
CA ASN A 383 1.28 2.72 -4.92
C ASN A 383 2.25 3.89 -4.78
N GLU A 384 2.22 4.57 -3.63
CA GLU A 384 3.04 5.74 -3.33
C GLU A 384 4.44 5.35 -2.82
N ALA A 385 4.65 4.08 -2.49
CA ALA A 385 5.90 3.60 -1.95
C ALA A 385 6.92 3.29 -3.07
N ASP A 386 8.14 3.78 -2.89
CA ASP A 386 9.28 3.43 -3.74
C ASP A 386 9.81 2.00 -3.51
N TYR A 387 9.48 1.41 -2.35
CA TYR A 387 9.98 0.14 -1.86
C TYR A 387 8.98 -0.53 -0.92
N THR A 388 8.95 -1.86 -0.94
CA THR A 388 8.36 -2.68 0.13
C THR A 388 9.14 -2.50 1.43
N TYR A 389 8.57 -2.91 2.58
CA TYR A 389 9.29 -2.83 3.86
C TYR A 389 10.62 -3.60 3.81
N PHE A 390 10.57 -4.83 3.32
CA PHE A 390 11.77 -5.66 3.22
C PHE A 390 12.76 -5.11 2.19
N GLY A 391 12.31 -4.70 1.00
CA GLY A 391 13.19 -4.13 -0.02
C GLY A 391 13.86 -2.84 0.43
N ARG A 392 13.14 -1.95 1.12
CA ARG A 392 13.73 -0.73 1.72
C ARG A 392 14.77 -1.08 2.78
N ALA A 393 14.41 -1.96 3.71
CA ALA A 393 15.30 -2.34 4.80
C ALA A 393 16.58 -2.99 4.28
N LEU A 394 16.48 -3.86 3.27
CA LEU A 394 17.63 -4.57 2.72
C LEU A 394 18.47 -3.69 1.78
N PHE A 395 17.88 -3.09 0.74
CA PHE A 395 18.65 -2.45 -0.33
C PHE A 395 18.92 -0.96 -0.09
N ASP A 396 17.90 -0.22 0.35
CA ASP A 396 17.98 1.24 0.54
C ASP A 396 18.72 1.61 1.83
N GLN A 397 18.74 0.71 2.82
CA GLN A 397 19.43 0.90 4.10
C GLN A 397 20.58 -0.10 4.31
N ALA A 398 20.29 -1.37 4.58
CA ALA A 398 21.29 -2.28 5.13
C ALA A 398 22.46 -2.58 4.19
N MET A 399 22.21 -2.80 2.88
CA MET A 399 23.27 -2.99 1.89
C MET A 399 24.04 -1.70 1.59
N ARG A 400 23.55 -0.54 2.05
CA ARG A 400 24.31 0.71 2.00
C ARG A 400 25.27 0.86 3.17
N ASP A 401 24.85 0.40 4.35
CA ASP A 401 25.58 0.56 5.61
C ASP A 401 26.56 -0.57 5.89
N GLN A 402 26.24 -1.79 5.46
CA GLN A 402 26.97 -3.01 5.79
C GLN A 402 27.94 -3.44 4.69
N HIS A 403 28.87 -4.32 5.08
CA HIS A 403 29.94 -4.84 4.21
C HIS A 403 29.85 -6.35 3.94
N THR A 404 28.79 -7.01 4.42
CA THR A 404 28.50 -8.42 4.14
C THR A 404 27.01 -8.62 3.93
N MET A 405 26.62 -9.62 3.14
CA MET A 405 25.20 -9.96 2.94
C MET A 405 24.54 -10.39 4.26
N LYS A 406 25.28 -11.06 5.14
CA LYS A 406 24.78 -11.55 6.42
C LYS A 406 24.45 -10.41 7.38
N ASP A 407 25.33 -9.42 7.49
CA ASP A 407 25.10 -8.25 8.33
C ASP A 407 23.99 -7.37 7.76
N ALA A 408 23.94 -7.22 6.42
CA ALA A 408 22.85 -6.52 5.74
C ALA A 408 21.50 -7.19 6.02
N PHE A 409 21.41 -8.51 5.90
CA PHE A 409 20.18 -9.25 6.23
C PHE A 409 19.77 -9.07 7.69
N LYS A 410 20.72 -9.16 8.62
CA LYS A 410 20.43 -8.99 10.05
C LYS A 410 19.88 -7.60 10.37
N GLN A 411 20.50 -6.55 9.85
CA GLN A 411 20.00 -5.18 10.00
C GLN A 411 18.60 -5.03 9.36
N ALA A 412 18.38 -5.62 8.18
CA ALA A 412 17.08 -5.58 7.52
C ALA A 412 16.00 -6.28 8.35
N GLN A 413 16.28 -7.47 8.89
CA GLN A 413 15.38 -8.21 9.77
C GLN A 413 14.99 -7.40 11.01
N ASP A 414 15.97 -6.80 11.70
CA ASP A 414 15.73 -5.95 12.88
C ASP A 414 14.89 -4.71 12.53
N THR A 415 15.15 -4.11 11.36
CA THR A 415 14.44 -2.91 10.88
C THR A 415 12.99 -3.22 10.53
N VAL A 416 12.75 -4.31 9.82
CA VAL A 416 11.41 -4.79 9.45
C VAL A 416 10.60 -5.09 10.71
N ALA A 417 11.16 -5.86 11.65
CA ALA A 417 10.48 -6.18 12.91
C ALA A 417 10.08 -4.92 13.70
N LYS A 418 10.93 -3.88 13.68
CA LYS A 418 10.62 -2.59 14.32
C LYS A 418 9.46 -1.87 13.64
N TRP A 419 9.43 -1.81 12.30
CA TRP A 419 8.35 -1.16 11.56
C TRP A 419 7.03 -1.91 11.70
N GLU A 420 7.06 -3.23 11.64
CA GLU A 420 5.91 -4.10 11.85
C GLU A 420 5.34 -3.95 13.26
N SER A 421 6.19 -4.01 14.28
CA SER A 421 5.78 -3.79 15.67
C SER A 421 5.17 -2.40 15.90
N ALA A 422 5.73 -1.36 15.27
CA ALA A 422 5.18 0.00 15.36
C ALA A 422 3.78 0.11 14.72
N GLN A 423 3.50 -0.70 13.70
CA GLN A 423 2.21 -0.77 13.01
C GLN A 423 1.24 -1.80 13.60
N GLY A 424 1.68 -2.58 14.60
CA GLY A 424 0.90 -3.65 15.21
C GLY A 424 0.75 -4.89 14.32
N PHE A 425 1.59 -5.03 13.28
CA PHE A 425 1.56 -6.21 12.44
C PHE A 425 2.11 -7.44 13.14
N GLU A 426 1.59 -8.60 12.75
CA GLU A 426 2.24 -9.86 13.06
C GLU A 426 3.58 -9.91 12.30
N PRO A 427 4.71 -10.24 12.97
CA PRO A 427 6.01 -10.20 12.33
C PRO A 427 6.08 -11.08 11.07
N SER A 428 6.66 -10.56 9.99
CA SER A 428 6.80 -11.34 8.76
C SER A 428 7.83 -12.47 8.92
N GLU A 429 8.77 -12.33 9.86
CA GLU A 429 9.88 -13.25 10.13
C GLU A 429 10.73 -13.53 8.87
N PRO A 430 11.44 -12.52 8.30
CA PRO A 430 12.32 -12.73 7.15
C PRO A 430 13.31 -13.87 7.42
N GLN A 431 13.55 -14.73 6.42
CA GLN A 431 14.34 -15.95 6.59
C GLN A 431 15.63 -15.92 5.77
N TRP A 432 16.67 -16.57 6.32
CA TRP A 432 17.97 -16.74 5.68
C TRP A 432 18.35 -18.22 5.71
N VAL A 433 18.57 -18.80 4.53
CA VAL A 433 18.99 -20.19 4.39
C VAL A 433 20.15 -20.28 3.41
N MET A 434 21.21 -20.95 3.85
CA MET A 434 22.45 -21.04 3.09
C MET A 434 22.92 -22.49 2.98
N GLY A 435 23.33 -22.87 1.77
CA GLY A 435 23.99 -24.14 1.51
C GLY A 435 25.43 -24.18 2.01
N LYS A 436 25.91 -25.38 2.34
CA LYS A 436 27.24 -25.58 2.94
C LYS A 436 28.41 -25.07 2.07
N ASN A 437 28.32 -25.20 0.75
CA ASN A 437 29.38 -24.72 -0.14
C ASN A 437 29.30 -23.19 -0.29
N MET A 438 28.08 -22.64 -0.37
CA MET A 438 27.86 -21.19 -0.37
C MET A 438 28.39 -20.55 0.92
N GLU A 439 28.24 -21.21 2.07
CA GLU A 439 28.80 -20.71 3.35
C GLU A 439 30.33 -20.56 3.31
N LEU A 440 31.01 -21.46 2.61
CA LEU A 440 32.47 -21.39 2.43
C LEU A 440 32.87 -20.34 1.38
N MET A 441 32.09 -20.19 0.32
CA MET A 441 32.45 -19.37 -0.84
C MET A 441 31.96 -17.93 -0.77
N LEU A 442 30.81 -17.65 -0.16
CA LEU A 442 30.21 -16.32 -0.14
C LEU A 442 31.16 -15.23 0.38
N PRO A 443 31.94 -15.43 1.46
CA PRO A 443 32.86 -14.40 1.94
C PRO A 443 33.96 -14.00 0.94
N GLN A 444 34.26 -14.87 -0.04
CA GLN A 444 35.19 -14.56 -1.13
C GLN A 444 34.46 -13.86 -2.29
N LEU A 445 33.27 -14.34 -2.61
CA LEU A 445 32.45 -13.82 -3.71
C LEU A 445 31.92 -12.40 -3.42
N GLU A 446 31.51 -12.13 -2.19
CA GLU A 446 30.89 -10.85 -1.79
C GLU A 446 31.89 -9.70 -1.59
N GLN A 447 33.20 -9.94 -1.62
CA GLN A 447 34.21 -8.88 -1.57
C GLN A 447 34.09 -7.91 -2.76
N HIS A 448 33.61 -8.41 -3.89
CA HIS A 448 33.35 -7.61 -5.09
C HIS A 448 31.99 -6.90 -5.00
N LEU A 449 31.06 -7.43 -4.19
CA LEU A 449 29.76 -6.82 -3.92
C LEU A 449 29.87 -5.70 -2.86
N PHE A 450 30.76 -5.85 -1.88
CA PHE A 450 31.05 -4.83 -0.88
C PHE A 450 32.55 -4.50 -0.91
N PRO A 451 32.98 -3.56 -1.77
CA PRO A 451 34.38 -3.19 -1.84
C PRO A 451 34.86 -2.74 -0.46
N GLN A 452 35.85 -3.43 0.10
CA GLN A 452 36.46 -3.01 1.36
C GLN A 452 37.12 -1.65 1.14
N GLN A 453 36.75 -0.65 1.95
CA GLN A 453 37.49 0.60 1.98
C GLN A 453 38.91 0.28 2.45
N ASN A 454 39.87 0.35 1.53
CA ASN A 454 41.28 0.30 1.88
C ASN A 454 41.58 1.51 2.78
N LEU A 455 41.57 1.29 4.10
CA LEU A 455 42.22 2.20 5.04
C LEU A 455 43.67 2.36 4.58
N PRO A 456 44.15 3.58 4.31
CA PRO A 456 45.52 3.78 3.86
C PRO A 456 46.46 3.18 4.90
N GLN A 457 47.24 2.18 4.48
CA GLN A 457 48.33 1.64 5.27
C GLN A 457 49.25 2.81 5.61
N THR A 458 49.31 3.19 6.88
CA THR A 458 50.33 4.09 7.43
C THR A 458 51.69 3.49 7.11
N THR A 459 52.31 3.95 6.02
CA THR A 459 53.72 3.70 5.74
C THR A 459 54.53 4.30 6.89
N THR A 460 55.06 3.43 7.73
CA THR A 460 56.13 3.72 8.67
C THR A 460 57.35 4.19 7.87
N ALA A 461 57.44 5.50 7.65
CA ALA A 461 58.64 6.13 7.14
C ALA A 461 59.75 5.95 8.19
N ALA A 462 60.72 5.11 7.84
CA ALA A 462 61.97 4.94 8.56
C ALA A 462 62.65 6.30 8.74
N LYS A 463 62.83 6.73 9.99
CA LYS A 463 63.78 7.79 10.34
C LYS A 463 65.18 7.21 10.21
N HIS A 464 65.79 7.36 9.05
CA HIS A 464 67.24 7.34 8.94
C HIS A 464 67.78 8.69 9.39
N GLU A 465 68.66 8.64 10.38
CA GLU A 465 69.49 9.73 10.85
C GLU A 465 70.20 10.42 9.68
N ASP A 466 70.20 11.75 9.67
CA ASP A 466 71.42 12.44 9.27
C ASP A 466 71.67 13.65 10.18
N LYS A 467 72.87 13.63 10.77
CA LYS A 467 73.39 14.61 11.72
C LYS A 467 74.38 15.48 10.94
N LYS A 468 74.32 16.79 11.25
CA LYS A 468 75.31 17.86 10.99
C LYS A 468 75.09 18.63 9.69
N HIS A 469 74.77 19.92 9.81
CA HIS A 469 75.79 20.97 9.78
C HIS A 469 75.22 22.34 10.19
N ALA A 470 76.00 23.03 11.03
CA ALA A 470 76.20 24.48 11.07
C ALA A 470 75.00 25.41 11.35
N ASN A 471 74.79 25.66 12.65
CA ASN A 471 75.03 26.95 13.30
C ASN A 471 75.24 28.18 12.38
N VAL A 472 74.46 29.24 12.63
CA VAL A 472 74.80 30.69 12.65
C VAL A 472 73.78 31.59 11.94
N ALA A 473 73.39 32.62 12.70
CA ALA A 473 72.94 33.96 12.30
C ALA A 473 71.43 34.27 12.27
N LYS A 474 71.04 34.91 13.38
CA LYS A 474 70.49 36.27 13.46
C LYS A 474 69.03 36.50 13.02
N LYS A 475 68.24 36.77 14.08
CA LYS A 475 67.67 38.10 14.41
C LYS A 475 66.51 38.60 13.53
N SER A 476 65.38 38.82 14.23
CA SER A 476 64.67 40.10 14.30
C SER A 476 63.23 40.12 13.76
N LEU A 477 62.29 40.29 14.72
CA LEU A 477 61.14 41.23 14.74
C LEU A 477 60.10 41.09 13.61
N LEU A 478 58.80 40.88 13.86
CA LEU A 478 57.91 41.41 14.90
C LEU A 478 56.76 40.43 15.18
#